data_AF-A0A1J4VFB2-F1
#
_entry.id   AF-A0A1J4VFB2-F1
#
_cell.length_a   1.000
_cell.length_b   1.000
_cell.length_c   1.000
_cell.angle_alpha   90.00
_cell.angle_beta   90.00
_cell.angle_gamma   90.00
#
_symmetry.space_group_name_H-M   'P 1'
#
loop_
_entity.id
_entity.type
_entity.pdbx_description
1 polymer ?
#
loop_
_entity_poly.entity_id
_entity_poly.type
_entity_poly.pdbx_seq_one_letter_code
_entity_poly.pdbx_strand_id
1 'polypeptide(L)'
;MNTLLTKYKKIALSDNFNMPAWPAGRRFSVVRKVFYTFPHHKTLIAFLILVGLSACNKPSYPTGKIEESVLKLCKNEYKLDNVKIKILGSTLGVYIPVEGLIDPDLKLNEKAGKKIEDVALSIHRVVTSTDMPLKFYILTARDTKTTGAEFILTGFVYDVIRVRLFDISRGEYFQRILRDFRFNPAMAGEQKVKELFNALNQNTPIAESLKPIFYPIYAIGKKDSQKIEITSIESKELSDRESLFYVKTTEEYKASPEFEAYLTVFPPGFKNEYLILVDMSSFINPVKEVVSKYFYSNNEIRERKLKDTFEQYNDFGIIGVDGFPKKDLDLGWFLSQQISRRIKSIFEEDRKLKNDFKVISSQGEIRDKIFWFKFNITSNHNQVADKKIIFSRIIKMTADVLHLYAFEEYKGVEFINFTENEKKIYLSKEDLERFRKDEIKIDPLL
;
A
#
# COMPACT_ATOMS: atom_id res chain seq x y z
N MET A 1 8.74 -10.87 18.65
CA MET A 1 8.17 -10.17 17.47
C MET A 1 7.02 -9.21 17.82
N ASN A 2 6.35 -9.27 19.00
CA ASN A 2 5.40 -8.22 19.45
C ASN A 2 6.10 -6.89 19.75
N THR A 3 7.30 -6.97 20.31
CA THR A 3 8.21 -5.82 20.44
C THR A 3 8.64 -5.30 19.07
N LEU A 4 8.79 -6.18 18.07
CA LEU A 4 9.16 -5.79 16.71
C LEU A 4 7.98 -5.11 16.00
N LEU A 5 6.77 -5.69 15.96
CA LEU A 5 5.57 -5.10 15.35
C LEU A 5 5.18 -3.76 15.98
N THR A 6 5.21 -3.66 17.32
CA THR A 6 4.95 -2.40 18.03
C THR A 6 6.03 -1.36 17.75
N LYS A 7 7.28 -1.78 17.54
CA LYS A 7 8.37 -0.89 17.14
C LYS A 7 8.32 -0.54 15.64
N TYR A 8 7.93 -1.44 14.74
CA TYR A 8 7.73 -1.18 13.29
C TYR A 8 6.70 -0.08 13.06
N LYS A 9 5.60 -0.09 13.83
CA LYS A 9 4.63 0.99 13.84
C LYS A 9 5.24 2.33 14.28
N LYS A 10 6.30 2.33 15.10
CA LYS A 10 7.03 3.55 15.50
C LYS A 10 7.98 4.06 14.41
N ILE A 11 8.54 3.18 13.57
CA ILE A 11 9.40 3.53 12.42
C ILE A 11 8.60 4.24 11.34
N ALA A 12 7.42 3.71 10.99
CA ALA A 12 6.52 4.32 10.02
C ALA A 12 6.06 5.73 10.43
N LEU A 13 6.29 6.11 11.69
CA LEU A 13 5.93 7.40 12.27
C LEU A 13 7.14 8.27 12.62
N SER A 14 8.37 7.73 12.52
CA SER A 14 9.59 8.50 12.70
C SER A 14 10.10 8.92 11.31
N ASP A 15 9.48 9.95 10.73
CA ASP A 15 9.81 10.53 9.42
C ASP A 15 11.21 11.21 9.34
N ASN A 16 12.15 10.87 10.24
CA ASN A 16 13.54 11.33 10.16
C ASN A 16 14.32 10.49 9.13
N PHE A 17 13.83 10.49 7.90
CA PHE A 17 14.50 9.91 6.74
C PHE A 17 15.35 10.99 6.05
N ASN A 18 16.56 11.24 6.57
CA ASN A 18 17.53 12.07 5.87
C ASN A 18 18.14 11.27 4.72
N MET A 19 17.54 11.31 3.54
CA MET A 19 18.24 10.92 2.32
C MET A 19 19.46 11.82 2.12
N PRO A 20 20.59 11.29 1.62
CA PRO A 20 21.76 12.10 1.30
C PRO A 20 21.35 13.23 0.36
N ALA A 21 21.81 14.44 0.67
CA ALA A 21 21.48 15.63 -0.11
C ALA A 21 21.84 15.40 -1.59
N TRP A 22 20.82 15.39 -2.45
CA TRP A 22 21.02 15.45 -3.90
C TRP A 22 21.95 16.63 -4.22
N PRO A 23 22.98 16.44 -5.06
CA PRO A 23 23.95 17.50 -5.37
C PRO A 23 23.18 18.74 -5.81
N ALA A 24 23.32 19.81 -5.04
CA ALA A 24 22.71 21.09 -5.34
C ALA A 24 23.23 21.52 -6.72
N GLY A 25 22.33 21.60 -7.70
CA GLY A 25 22.68 22.08 -9.03
C GLY A 25 23.38 23.43 -8.89
N ARG A 26 24.58 23.55 -9.47
CA ARG A 26 25.35 24.79 -9.52
C ARG A 26 24.43 25.90 -10.02
N ARG A 27 24.29 26.98 -9.23
CA ARG A 27 23.62 28.21 -9.65
C ARG A 27 24.29 28.67 -10.95
N PHE A 28 23.55 28.64 -12.05
CA PHE A 28 23.99 29.28 -13.29
C PHE A 28 24.09 30.79 -13.01
N SER A 29 25.31 31.31 -13.08
CA SER A 29 25.55 32.75 -13.06
C SER A 29 24.97 33.36 -14.33
N VAL A 30 24.11 34.36 -14.13
CA VAL A 30 23.50 35.15 -15.21
C VAL A 30 24.61 35.91 -15.93
N VAL A 31 25.02 35.41 -17.09
CA VAL A 31 25.89 36.15 -18.01
C VAL A 31 25.05 37.26 -18.66
N ARG A 32 25.31 38.52 -18.29
CA ARG A 32 24.77 39.69 -18.99
C ARG A 32 25.28 39.67 -20.44
N LYS A 33 24.38 39.44 -21.40
CA LYS A 33 24.69 39.55 -22.84
C LYS A 33 24.47 40.98 -23.31
N VAL A 34 25.53 41.51 -23.95
CA VAL A 34 25.54 42.70 -24.79
C VAL A 34 24.56 42.51 -25.95
N PHE A 35 23.61 43.42 -26.11
CA PHE A 35 22.69 43.45 -27.25
C PHE A 35 23.40 44.02 -28.47
N TYR A 36 23.69 43.16 -29.46
CA TYR A 36 24.02 43.60 -30.82
C TYR A 36 22.75 43.57 -31.67
N THR A 37 22.39 44.70 -32.26
CA THR A 37 21.30 44.85 -33.23
C THR A 37 21.76 44.37 -34.60
N PHE A 38 21.44 43.12 -34.96
CA PHE A 38 21.64 42.59 -36.32
C PHE A 38 20.30 42.46 -37.08
N PRO A 39 20.22 42.83 -38.38
CA PRO A 39 18.99 42.78 -39.17
C PRO A 39 18.81 41.37 -39.78
N HIS A 40 18.10 40.50 -39.08
CA HIS A 40 18.20 39.05 -39.31
C HIS A 40 16.87 38.28 -39.16
N HIS A 41 15.80 38.80 -39.78
CA HIS A 41 14.50 38.12 -39.86
C HIS A 41 14.60 36.77 -40.63
N LYS A 42 15.45 36.69 -41.67
CA LYS A 42 15.65 35.45 -42.44
C LYS A 42 16.38 34.34 -41.66
N THR A 43 17.35 34.71 -40.82
CA THR A 43 18.10 33.74 -39.99
C THR A 43 17.29 33.30 -38.76
N LEU A 44 16.42 34.16 -38.21
CA LEU A 44 15.48 33.77 -37.15
C LEU A 44 14.46 32.72 -37.65
N ILE A 45 13.90 32.91 -38.85
CA ILE A 45 12.96 31.95 -39.46
C ILE A 45 13.65 30.62 -39.75
N ALA A 46 14.88 30.64 -40.31
CA ALA A 46 15.65 29.43 -40.53
C ALA A 46 15.96 28.68 -39.21
N PHE A 47 16.26 29.42 -38.14
CA PHE A 47 16.47 28.83 -36.81
C PHE A 47 15.20 28.22 -36.22
N LEU A 48 14.04 28.87 -36.35
CA LEU A 48 12.75 28.32 -35.92
C LEU A 48 12.34 27.07 -36.71
N ILE A 49 12.61 27.03 -38.02
CA ILE A 49 12.37 25.83 -38.86
C ILE A 49 13.33 24.69 -38.46
N LEU A 50 14.62 24.99 -38.21
CA LEU A 50 15.59 23.99 -37.76
C LEU A 50 15.27 23.44 -36.36
N VAL A 51 14.76 24.27 -35.45
CA VAL A 51 14.26 23.83 -34.13
C VAL A 51 13.01 22.97 -34.29
N GLY A 52 12.10 23.32 -35.21
CA GLY A 52 10.91 22.52 -35.52
C GLY A 52 11.22 21.14 -36.11
N LEU A 53 12.28 21.03 -36.93
CA LEU A 53 12.72 19.75 -37.53
C LEU A 53 13.56 18.90 -36.58
N SER A 54 14.14 19.49 -35.52
CA SER A 54 14.92 18.80 -34.49
C SER A 54 14.08 18.30 -33.32
N ALA A 55 12.77 18.60 -33.31
CA ALA A 55 11.83 18.00 -32.37
C ALA A 55 11.67 16.52 -32.73
N CYS A 56 12.48 15.66 -32.09
CA CYS A 56 12.30 14.22 -32.14
C CYS A 56 10.88 13.86 -31.68
N ASN A 57 9.98 13.65 -32.65
CA ASN A 57 8.55 13.36 -32.43
C ASN A 57 8.28 11.98 -31.80
N LYS A 58 9.31 11.25 -31.35
CA LYS A 58 9.15 9.91 -30.77
C LYS A 58 9.50 9.96 -29.28
N PRO A 59 8.63 9.44 -28.40
CA PRO A 59 8.94 9.32 -26.98
C PRO A 59 10.18 8.45 -26.80
N SER A 60 11.03 8.81 -25.84
CA SER A 60 12.22 8.02 -25.50
C SER A 60 11.84 6.60 -25.06
N TYR A 61 10.67 6.44 -24.45
CA TYR A 61 10.15 5.16 -23.94
C TYR A 61 8.72 4.92 -24.45
N PRO A 62 8.54 4.31 -25.64
CA PRO A 62 7.21 4.06 -26.19
C PRO A 62 6.42 3.07 -25.33
N THR A 63 5.09 3.19 -25.34
CA THR A 63 4.15 2.46 -24.46
C THR A 63 4.41 0.95 -24.38
N GLY A 64 4.69 0.30 -25.51
CA GLY A 64 4.98 -1.15 -25.57
C GLY A 64 6.35 -1.58 -25.03
N LYS A 65 7.21 -0.65 -24.60
CA LYS A 65 8.59 -0.92 -24.13
C LYS A 65 8.89 -0.37 -22.75
N ILE A 66 7.90 0.11 -22.00
CA ILE A 66 8.10 0.71 -20.67
C ILE A 66 8.76 -0.28 -19.71
N GLU A 67 8.22 -1.50 -19.63
CA GLU A 67 8.75 -2.54 -18.72
C GLU A 67 10.20 -2.89 -19.06
N GLU A 68 10.49 -3.17 -20.34
CA GLU A 68 11.86 -3.44 -20.83
C GLU A 68 12.80 -2.26 -20.52
N SER A 69 12.33 -1.03 -20.69
CA SER A 69 13.15 0.17 -20.50
C SER A 69 13.55 0.39 -19.06
N VAL A 70 12.61 0.24 -18.12
CA VAL A 70 12.92 0.35 -16.69
C VAL A 70 13.85 -0.79 -16.26
N LEU A 71 13.58 -2.04 -16.68
CA LEU A 71 14.47 -3.17 -16.40
C LEU A 71 15.90 -2.93 -16.93
N LYS A 72 16.01 -2.41 -18.15
CA LYS A 72 17.29 -2.09 -18.79
C LYS A 72 18.06 -1.01 -18.02
N LEU A 73 17.38 0.05 -17.56
CA LEU A 73 18.00 1.10 -16.73
C LEU A 73 18.48 0.52 -15.39
N CYS A 74 17.64 -0.23 -14.70
CA CYS A 74 17.99 -0.87 -13.43
C CYS A 74 19.19 -1.82 -13.55
N LYS A 75 19.24 -2.60 -14.63
CA LYS A 75 20.35 -3.51 -14.91
C LYS A 75 21.64 -2.77 -15.28
N ASN A 76 21.57 -1.85 -16.24
CA ASN A 76 22.76 -1.24 -16.83
C ASN A 76 23.40 -0.19 -15.91
N GLU A 77 22.60 0.62 -15.23
CA GLU A 77 23.12 1.70 -14.38
C GLU A 77 23.40 1.23 -12.96
N TYR A 78 22.57 0.33 -12.43
CA TYR A 78 22.56 -0.01 -11.00
C TYR A 78 22.87 -1.49 -10.71
N LYS A 79 23.05 -2.33 -11.74
CA LYS A 79 23.36 -3.77 -11.62
C LYS A 79 22.30 -4.53 -10.80
N LEU A 80 21.03 -4.19 -11.03
CA LEU A 80 19.88 -4.84 -10.39
C LEU A 80 19.18 -5.77 -11.38
N ASP A 81 19.45 -7.07 -11.29
CA ASP A 81 18.91 -8.08 -12.22
C ASP A 81 17.53 -8.63 -11.82
N ASN A 82 17.15 -8.53 -10.55
CA ASN A 82 15.93 -9.17 -10.01
C ASN A 82 14.74 -8.21 -9.88
N VAL A 83 14.74 -7.12 -10.64
CA VAL A 83 13.60 -6.20 -10.72
C VAL A 83 12.50 -6.86 -11.54
N LYS A 84 11.25 -6.74 -11.09
CA LYS A 84 10.07 -7.17 -11.85
C LYS A 84 9.13 -6.00 -12.01
N ILE A 85 8.41 -5.96 -13.12
CA ILE A 85 7.54 -4.83 -13.48
C ILE A 85 6.22 -5.38 -13.97
N LYS A 86 5.14 -4.66 -13.66
CA LYS A 86 3.79 -4.95 -14.12
C LYS A 86 3.03 -3.66 -14.25
N ILE A 87 2.36 -3.45 -15.38
CA ILE A 87 1.46 -2.31 -15.56
C ILE A 87 0.01 -2.74 -15.35
N LEU A 88 -0.73 -2.00 -14.52
CA LEU A 88 -2.16 -2.18 -14.29
C LEU A 88 -2.89 -0.87 -14.55
N GLY A 89 -3.59 -0.78 -15.68
CA GLY A 89 -4.27 0.45 -16.08
C GLY A 89 -3.28 1.62 -16.24
N SER A 90 -3.45 2.65 -15.41
CA SER A 90 -2.59 3.83 -15.35
C SER A 90 -1.49 3.77 -14.27
N THR A 91 -1.33 2.62 -13.61
CA THR A 91 -0.35 2.42 -12.54
C THR A 91 0.80 1.50 -12.98
N LEU A 92 2.03 1.99 -12.83
CA LEU A 92 3.26 1.21 -13.00
C LEU A 92 3.67 0.56 -11.67
N GLY A 93 3.55 -0.76 -11.56
CA GLY A 93 4.04 -1.54 -10.42
C GLY A 93 5.48 -2.02 -10.65
N VAL A 94 6.36 -1.79 -9.68
CA VAL A 94 7.75 -2.25 -9.69
C VAL A 94 8.03 -3.01 -8.40
N TYR A 95 8.56 -4.21 -8.53
CA TYR A 95 8.93 -5.08 -7.42
C TYR A 95 10.44 -5.29 -7.40
N ILE A 96 11.05 -5.15 -6.21
CA ILE A 96 12.45 -5.44 -5.98
C ILE A 96 12.65 -6.30 -4.72
N PRO A 97 13.34 -7.44 -4.82
CA PRO A 97 13.82 -8.14 -3.63
C PRO A 97 15.05 -7.42 -3.09
N VAL A 98 15.07 -7.13 -1.79
CA VAL A 98 16.20 -6.51 -1.10
C VAL A 98 16.59 -7.34 0.10
N GLU A 99 17.88 -7.46 0.35
CA GLU A 99 18.40 -8.19 1.49
C GLU A 99 18.58 -7.23 2.67
N GLY A 100 17.91 -7.51 3.80
CA GLY A 100 18.04 -6.69 5.00
C GLY A 100 17.47 -5.29 4.78
N LEU A 101 16.16 -5.21 4.58
CA LEU A 101 15.44 -3.96 4.38
C LEU A 101 15.53 -3.08 5.63
N ILE A 102 15.54 -3.69 6.82
CA ILE A 102 15.60 -3.00 8.11
C ILE A 102 16.89 -3.37 8.83
N ASP A 103 17.52 -2.38 9.46
CA ASP A 103 18.66 -2.59 10.36
C ASP A 103 18.22 -2.99 11.79
N PRO A 104 19.15 -3.35 12.69
CA PRO A 104 18.84 -3.69 14.08
C PRO A 104 18.19 -2.54 14.88
N ASP A 105 18.43 -1.29 14.48
CA ASP A 105 17.86 -0.08 15.07
C ASP A 105 16.46 0.23 14.55
N LEU A 106 15.93 -0.63 13.68
CA LEU A 106 14.62 -0.49 13.10
C LEU A 106 14.54 0.76 12.22
N LYS A 107 15.55 0.98 11.39
CA LYS A 107 15.54 1.98 10.32
C LYS A 107 15.72 1.29 8.98
N LEU A 108 15.36 1.97 7.89
CA LEU A 108 15.67 1.46 6.56
C LEU A 108 17.19 1.33 6.45
N ASN A 109 17.65 0.13 6.13
CA ASN A 109 19.06 -0.12 5.90
C ASN A 109 19.55 0.78 4.76
N GLU A 110 20.68 1.46 4.95
CA GLU A 110 21.22 2.42 3.96
C GLU A 110 21.45 1.78 2.58
N LYS A 111 21.96 0.52 2.54
CA LYS A 111 22.17 -0.20 1.27
C LYS A 111 20.84 -0.52 0.59
N ALA A 112 19.83 -0.91 1.37
CA ALA A 112 18.48 -1.15 0.84
C ALA A 112 17.84 0.16 0.34
N GLY A 113 17.97 1.24 1.12
CA GLY A 113 17.50 2.57 0.76
C GLY A 113 18.11 3.10 -0.52
N LYS A 114 19.42 2.89 -0.73
CA LYS A 114 20.10 3.25 -1.97
C LYS A 114 19.54 2.49 -3.18
N LYS A 115 19.32 1.16 -3.06
CA LYS A 115 18.70 0.37 -4.12
C LYS A 115 17.28 0.85 -4.46
N ILE A 116 16.50 1.20 -3.44
CA ILE A 116 15.15 1.75 -3.61
C ILE A 116 15.21 3.09 -4.36
N GLU A 117 16.14 3.98 -3.98
CA GLU A 117 16.33 5.27 -4.65
C GLU A 117 16.76 5.11 -6.12
N ASP A 118 17.74 4.25 -6.39
CA ASP A 118 18.24 3.94 -7.74
C ASP A 118 17.12 3.44 -8.67
N VAL A 119 16.23 2.60 -8.15
CA VAL A 119 15.05 2.11 -8.89
C VAL A 119 14.01 3.21 -9.06
N ALA A 120 13.73 4.00 -8.02
CA ALA A 120 12.82 5.14 -8.12
C ALA A 120 13.28 6.17 -9.17
N LEU A 121 14.58 6.44 -9.23
CA LEU A 121 15.20 7.29 -10.26
C LEU A 121 14.97 6.74 -11.68
N SER A 122 15.14 5.42 -11.85
CA SER A 122 14.89 4.74 -13.12
C SER A 122 13.42 4.87 -13.54
N ILE A 123 12.50 4.64 -12.60
CA ILE A 123 11.06 4.83 -12.81
C ILE A 123 10.78 6.26 -13.25
N HIS A 124 11.27 7.26 -12.51
CA HIS A 124 11.03 8.67 -12.81
C HIS A 124 11.50 9.07 -14.20
N ARG A 125 12.63 8.54 -14.69
CA ARG A 125 13.11 8.81 -16.05
C ARG A 125 12.14 8.26 -17.10
N VAL A 126 11.63 7.06 -16.91
CA VAL A 126 10.72 6.42 -17.88
C VAL A 126 9.35 7.09 -17.87
N VAL A 127 8.74 7.27 -16.70
CA VAL A 127 7.37 7.82 -16.60
C VAL A 127 7.26 9.27 -17.07
N THR A 128 8.35 10.05 -17.02
CA THR A 128 8.36 11.44 -17.53
C THR A 128 8.65 11.54 -19.02
N SER A 129 8.95 10.43 -19.69
CA SER A 129 9.41 10.42 -21.09
C SER A 129 8.78 9.30 -21.91
N THR A 130 7.61 8.83 -21.46
CA THR A 130 6.77 7.88 -22.15
C THR A 130 5.54 8.57 -22.74
N ASP A 131 4.95 7.97 -23.77
CA ASP A 131 3.66 8.35 -24.35
C ASP A 131 2.47 7.66 -23.66
N MET A 132 2.72 6.69 -22.77
CA MET A 132 1.66 6.05 -22.01
C MET A 132 1.14 7.01 -20.92
N PRO A 133 -0.19 7.15 -20.73
CA PRO A 133 -0.77 8.06 -19.73
C PRO A 133 -0.70 7.48 -18.31
N LEU A 134 0.51 7.14 -17.85
CA LEU A 134 0.73 6.67 -16.48
C LEU A 134 0.45 7.80 -15.48
N LYS A 135 -0.44 7.53 -14.53
CA LYS A 135 -0.78 8.44 -13.44
C LYS A 135 0.01 8.14 -12.19
N PHE A 136 0.22 6.87 -11.88
CA PHE A 136 0.87 6.43 -10.64
C PHE A 136 2.02 5.48 -10.90
N TYR A 137 2.92 5.41 -9.93
CA TYR A 137 3.85 4.31 -9.80
C TYR A 137 3.86 3.81 -8.36
N ILE A 138 4.05 2.49 -8.19
CA ILE A 138 4.27 1.84 -6.91
C ILE A 138 5.57 1.06 -6.99
N LEU A 139 6.50 1.35 -6.10
CA LEU A 139 7.71 0.58 -5.88
C LEU A 139 7.58 -0.22 -4.58
N THR A 140 7.54 -1.54 -4.70
CA THR A 140 7.53 -2.47 -3.57
C THR A 140 8.90 -3.10 -3.41
N ALA A 141 9.57 -2.83 -2.28
CA ALA A 141 10.80 -3.48 -1.89
C ALA A 141 10.53 -4.49 -0.77
N ARG A 142 10.84 -5.77 -0.99
CA ARG A 142 10.60 -6.84 -0.01
C ARG A 142 11.88 -7.39 0.55
N ASP A 143 11.89 -7.57 1.87
CA ASP A 143 13.01 -8.20 2.56
C ASP A 143 13.06 -9.70 2.23
N THR A 144 14.20 -10.17 1.70
CA THR A 144 14.42 -11.59 1.42
C THR A 144 14.73 -12.42 2.66
N LYS A 145 15.11 -11.78 3.78
CA LYS A 145 15.43 -12.46 5.06
C LYS A 145 14.24 -12.48 6.01
N THR A 146 13.36 -11.49 5.92
CA THR A 146 12.22 -11.33 6.83
C THR A 146 10.91 -11.41 6.05
N THR A 147 10.32 -12.60 5.96
CA THR A 147 9.05 -12.81 5.25
C THR A 147 8.00 -11.80 5.72
N GLY A 148 7.38 -11.10 4.78
CA GLY A 148 6.32 -10.12 5.05
C GLY A 148 6.83 -8.70 5.27
N ALA A 149 8.12 -8.47 5.58
CA ALA A 149 8.63 -7.12 5.71
C ALA A 149 8.76 -6.45 4.33
N GLU A 150 8.07 -5.32 4.14
CA GLU A 150 8.08 -4.59 2.88
C GLU A 150 8.09 -3.07 3.08
N PHE A 151 8.75 -2.39 2.14
CA PHE A 151 8.73 -0.95 1.98
C PHE A 151 8.02 -0.63 0.67
N ILE A 152 6.98 0.20 0.76
CA ILE A 152 6.16 0.58 -0.39
C ILE A 152 6.31 2.08 -0.59
N LEU A 153 6.62 2.48 -1.81
CA LEU A 153 6.67 3.86 -2.23
C LEU A 153 5.66 4.07 -3.35
N THR A 154 4.63 4.85 -3.07
CA THR A 154 3.59 5.22 -4.04
C THR A 154 3.73 6.70 -4.40
N GLY A 155 3.86 7.00 -5.68
CA GLY A 155 3.99 8.36 -6.18
C GLY A 155 3.05 8.67 -7.34
N PHE A 156 2.65 9.94 -7.43
CA PHE A 156 1.89 10.48 -8.53
C PHE A 156 2.85 11.05 -9.59
N VAL A 157 2.75 10.58 -10.83
CA VAL A 157 3.69 10.92 -11.92
C VAL A 157 3.74 12.43 -12.16
N TYR A 158 2.60 13.11 -12.06
CA TYR A 158 2.55 14.55 -12.24
C TYR A 158 3.38 15.31 -11.19
N ASP A 159 3.45 14.84 -9.95
CA ASP A 159 4.30 15.47 -8.92
C ASP A 159 5.79 15.32 -9.26
N VAL A 160 6.20 14.23 -9.91
CA VAL A 160 7.57 14.04 -10.43
C VAL A 160 7.88 15.08 -11.51
N ILE A 161 6.92 15.37 -12.39
CA ILE A 161 7.06 16.39 -13.42
C ILE A 161 7.18 17.78 -12.77
N ARG A 162 6.27 18.12 -11.84
CA ARG A 162 6.26 19.41 -11.15
C ARG A 162 7.56 19.69 -10.40
N VAL A 163 8.11 18.72 -9.67
CA VAL A 163 9.37 18.91 -8.94
C VAL A 163 10.56 19.09 -9.88
N ARG A 164 10.56 18.44 -11.05
CA ARG A 164 11.61 18.62 -12.08
C ARG A 164 11.53 19.97 -12.78
N LEU A 165 10.32 20.52 -12.89
CA LEU A 165 10.08 21.87 -13.41
C LEU A 165 10.22 22.96 -12.33
N PHE A 166 10.62 22.59 -11.10
CA PHE A 166 10.70 23.50 -9.95
C PHE A 166 9.39 24.19 -9.57
N ASP A 167 8.24 23.65 -10.01
CA ASP A 167 6.91 24.16 -9.65
C ASP A 167 6.54 23.82 -8.20
N ILE A 168 7.10 22.73 -7.67
CA ILE A 168 7.05 22.41 -6.24
C ILE A 168 8.47 22.20 -5.71
N SER A 169 8.68 22.55 -4.44
CA SER A 169 9.96 22.30 -3.78
C SER A 169 10.20 20.79 -3.62
N ARG A 170 11.48 20.39 -3.45
CA ARG A 170 11.81 18.99 -3.13
C ARG A 170 11.16 18.54 -1.83
N GLY A 171 11.12 19.39 -0.81
CA GLY A 171 10.47 19.09 0.47
C GLY A 171 8.98 18.82 0.30
N GLU A 172 8.29 19.67 -0.47
CA GLU A 172 6.87 19.47 -0.79
C GLU A 172 6.66 18.16 -1.57
N TYR A 173 7.50 17.86 -2.57
CA TYR A 173 7.46 16.58 -3.28
C TYR A 173 7.64 15.39 -2.34
N PHE A 174 8.59 15.45 -1.40
CA PHE A 174 8.79 14.39 -0.41
C PHE A 174 7.59 14.20 0.53
N GLN A 175 6.85 15.27 0.84
CA GLN A 175 5.61 15.20 1.62
C GLN A 175 4.41 14.71 0.79
N ARG A 176 4.52 14.68 -0.54
CA ARG A 176 3.47 14.17 -1.44
C ARG A 176 3.57 12.68 -1.70
N ILE A 177 4.79 12.12 -1.66
CA ILE A 177 5.02 10.69 -1.84
C ILE A 177 4.55 9.91 -0.61
N LEU A 178 3.81 8.84 -0.83
CA LEU A 178 3.43 7.90 0.23
C LEU A 178 4.57 6.87 0.40
N ARG A 179 5.16 6.82 1.59
CA ARG A 179 6.19 5.85 1.98
C ARG A 179 5.66 5.01 3.13
N ASP A 180 5.53 3.71 2.95
CA ASP A 180 5.04 2.79 3.97
C ASP A 180 6.06 1.72 4.27
N PHE A 181 6.45 1.66 5.54
CA PHE A 181 7.11 0.49 6.09
C PHE A 181 6.03 -0.38 6.75
N ARG A 182 5.80 -1.60 6.24
CA ARG A 182 4.78 -2.49 6.81
C ARG A 182 5.22 -3.95 6.83
N PHE A 183 4.45 -4.73 7.58
CA PHE A 183 4.55 -6.19 7.58
C PHE A 183 3.28 -6.73 6.94
N ASN A 184 3.41 -7.37 5.77
CA ASN A 184 2.30 -7.92 5.01
C ASN A 184 1.78 -9.21 5.67
N PRO A 185 0.59 -9.20 6.31
CA PRO A 185 0.08 -10.37 7.00
C PRO A 185 -0.27 -11.50 6.03
N ALA A 186 -0.68 -11.18 4.80
CA ALA A 186 -1.01 -12.19 3.80
C ALA A 186 0.21 -13.02 3.37
N MET A 187 1.38 -12.40 3.21
CA MET A 187 2.61 -13.15 2.89
C MET A 187 3.06 -14.05 4.02
N ALA A 188 3.14 -13.51 5.23
CA ALA A 188 3.56 -14.29 6.39
C ALA A 188 2.53 -15.38 6.73
N GLY A 189 1.25 -15.06 6.61
CA GLY A 189 0.16 -15.99 6.82
C GLY A 189 0.12 -17.11 5.79
N GLU A 190 0.42 -16.85 4.52
CA GLU A 190 0.51 -17.89 3.49
C GLU A 190 1.58 -18.93 3.84
N GLN A 191 2.74 -18.46 4.33
CA GLN A 191 3.79 -19.35 4.82
C GLN A 191 3.28 -20.21 5.99
N LYS A 192 2.53 -19.62 6.93
CA LYS A 192 1.94 -20.33 8.07
C LYS A 192 0.85 -21.33 7.68
N VAL A 193 0.05 -21.02 6.68
CA VAL A 193 -0.91 -21.95 6.08
C VAL A 193 -0.16 -23.14 5.48
N LYS A 194 0.90 -22.92 4.69
CA LYS A 194 1.72 -24.00 4.13
C LYS A 194 2.38 -24.85 5.22
N GLU A 195 2.93 -24.23 6.26
CA GLU A 195 3.49 -24.92 7.43
C GLU A 195 2.44 -25.78 8.14
N LEU A 196 1.20 -25.29 8.29
CA LEU A 196 0.08 -26.04 8.86
C LEU A 196 -0.22 -27.31 8.07
N PHE A 197 -0.39 -27.21 6.75
CA PHE A 197 -0.66 -28.39 5.91
C PHE A 197 0.52 -29.38 5.90
N ASN A 198 1.76 -28.89 5.93
CA ASN A 198 2.94 -29.74 6.10
C ASN A 198 2.93 -30.47 7.45
N ALA A 199 2.59 -29.76 8.53
CA ALA A 199 2.49 -30.33 9.88
C ALA A 199 1.38 -31.38 10.01
N LEU A 200 0.26 -31.18 9.30
CA LEU A 200 -0.83 -32.15 9.15
C LEU A 200 -0.38 -33.41 8.42
N ASN A 201 0.34 -33.27 7.31
CA ASN A 201 0.89 -34.39 6.54
C ASN A 201 1.98 -35.17 7.30
N GLN A 202 2.71 -34.50 8.18
CA GLN A 202 3.78 -35.11 8.99
C GLN A 202 3.27 -35.67 10.33
N ASN A 203 1.97 -35.58 10.63
CA ASN A 203 1.38 -36.01 11.91
C ASN A 203 2.11 -35.44 13.14
N THR A 204 2.50 -34.16 13.08
CA THR A 204 3.14 -33.50 14.22
C THR A 204 2.17 -33.33 15.40
N PRO A 205 2.64 -33.28 16.65
CA PRO A 205 1.76 -33.10 17.82
C PRO A 205 0.91 -31.83 17.79
N ILE A 206 1.40 -30.76 17.14
CA ILE A 206 0.68 -29.49 16.98
C ILE A 206 -0.58 -29.70 16.14
N ALA A 207 -0.50 -30.56 15.12
CA ALA A 207 -1.59 -30.82 14.20
C ALA A 207 -2.69 -31.72 14.79
N GLU A 208 -2.39 -32.55 15.80
CA GLU A 208 -3.36 -33.48 16.42
C GLU A 208 -4.63 -32.77 16.89
N SER A 209 -4.48 -31.60 17.53
CA SER A 209 -5.62 -30.80 18.01
C SER A 209 -6.49 -30.21 16.88
N LEU A 210 -5.93 -30.08 15.67
CA LEU A 210 -6.60 -29.47 14.52
C LEU A 210 -7.21 -30.51 13.58
N LYS A 211 -6.75 -31.76 13.60
CA LYS A 211 -7.26 -32.86 12.76
C LYS A 211 -8.79 -32.94 12.70
N PRO A 212 -9.55 -32.82 13.82
CA PRO A 212 -11.01 -32.89 13.76
C PRO A 212 -11.68 -31.81 12.89
N ILE A 213 -11.00 -30.70 12.64
CA ILE A 213 -11.50 -29.59 11.81
C ILE A 213 -11.36 -29.90 10.31
N PHE A 214 -10.35 -30.70 9.95
CA PHE A 214 -10.05 -31.08 8.56
C PHE A 214 -10.92 -32.26 8.12
N TYR A 215 -12.22 -31.98 8.01
CA TYR A 215 -13.22 -32.92 7.52
C TYR A 215 -13.26 -32.92 5.97
N PRO A 216 -13.42 -34.09 5.33
CA PRO A 216 -13.58 -35.42 5.94
C PRO A 216 -12.30 -36.20 6.25
N ILE A 217 -11.14 -35.81 5.70
CA ILE A 217 -9.95 -36.67 5.59
C ILE A 217 -9.50 -37.35 6.90
N TYR A 218 -9.54 -36.65 8.04
CA TYR A 218 -9.15 -37.25 9.33
C TYR A 218 -10.29 -37.96 10.06
N ALA A 219 -11.54 -37.73 9.67
CA ALA A 219 -12.69 -38.44 10.22
C ALA A 219 -12.87 -39.82 9.56
N ILE A 220 -12.67 -39.92 8.25
CA ILE A 220 -12.92 -41.16 7.48
C ILE A 220 -11.65 -41.93 7.12
N GLY A 221 -10.49 -41.27 7.09
CA GLY A 221 -9.24 -41.91 6.73
C GLY A 221 -8.65 -42.74 7.86
N LYS A 222 -8.10 -43.91 7.51
CA LYS A 222 -7.25 -44.71 8.37
C LYS A 222 -6.07 -43.88 8.84
N LYS A 223 -5.76 -43.97 10.14
CA LYS A 223 -4.62 -43.29 10.76
C LYS A 223 -3.35 -43.46 9.91
N ASP A 224 -2.62 -42.37 9.73
CA ASP A 224 -1.35 -42.27 8.99
C ASP A 224 -1.44 -42.52 7.47
N SER A 225 -2.64 -42.51 6.88
CA SER A 225 -2.82 -42.62 5.43
C SER A 225 -3.11 -41.29 4.73
N GLN A 226 -3.36 -40.23 5.50
CA GLN A 226 -3.80 -38.93 5.03
C GLN A 226 -2.67 -38.13 4.39
N LYS A 227 -2.94 -37.52 3.25
CA LYS A 227 -2.07 -36.55 2.59
C LYS A 227 -2.92 -35.45 1.94
N ILE A 228 -2.56 -34.21 2.21
CA ILE A 228 -3.23 -33.01 1.72
C ILE A 228 -2.24 -32.23 0.85
N GLU A 229 -2.60 -31.98 -0.41
CA GLU A 229 -1.84 -31.16 -1.33
C GLU A 229 -2.59 -29.85 -1.59
N ILE A 230 -1.93 -28.71 -1.37
CA ILE A 230 -2.52 -27.40 -1.69
C ILE A 230 -2.43 -27.16 -3.19
N THR A 231 -3.57 -26.93 -3.84
CA THR A 231 -3.66 -26.65 -5.28
C THR A 231 -3.74 -25.15 -5.59
N SER A 232 -4.35 -24.36 -4.70
CA SER A 232 -4.38 -22.91 -4.83
C SER A 232 -4.56 -22.22 -3.48
N ILE A 233 -3.99 -21.02 -3.34
CA ILE A 233 -4.22 -20.13 -2.20
C ILE A 233 -4.60 -18.76 -2.73
N GLU A 234 -5.72 -18.22 -2.25
CA GLU A 234 -6.10 -16.82 -2.41
C GLU A 234 -6.10 -16.14 -1.05
N SER A 235 -5.76 -14.86 -0.98
CA SER A 235 -5.65 -14.13 0.30
C SER A 235 -6.26 -12.73 0.26
N LYS A 236 -6.82 -12.30 1.39
CA LYS A 236 -7.28 -10.92 1.65
C LYS A 236 -6.63 -10.40 2.93
N GLU A 237 -6.14 -9.16 2.91
CA GLU A 237 -5.68 -8.47 4.11
C GLU A 237 -6.91 -7.89 4.83
N LEU A 238 -7.22 -8.37 6.04
CA LEU A 238 -8.35 -7.88 6.83
C LEU A 238 -7.94 -6.71 7.74
N SER A 239 -6.67 -6.68 8.16
CA SER A 239 -6.09 -5.62 8.98
C SER A 239 -4.57 -5.57 8.80
N ASP A 240 -3.86 -4.81 9.64
CA ASP A 240 -2.39 -4.79 9.68
C ASP A 240 -1.77 -6.09 10.25
N ARG A 241 -2.61 -6.99 10.79
CA ARG A 241 -2.18 -8.23 11.46
C ARG A 241 -2.94 -9.46 10.99
N GLU A 242 -4.16 -9.30 10.49
CA GLU A 242 -5.01 -10.41 10.10
C GLU A 242 -5.10 -10.55 8.57
N SER A 243 -5.09 -11.81 8.13
CA SER A 243 -5.32 -12.17 6.75
C SER A 243 -6.22 -13.39 6.65
N LEU A 244 -7.10 -13.38 5.67
CA LEU A 244 -8.03 -14.47 5.37
C LEU A 244 -7.53 -15.21 4.13
N PHE A 245 -7.46 -16.53 4.22
CA PHE A 245 -7.02 -17.40 3.13
C PHE A 245 -8.15 -18.30 2.68
N TYR A 246 -8.39 -18.33 1.37
CA TYR A 246 -9.20 -19.34 0.73
C TYR A 246 -8.28 -20.34 0.05
N VAL A 247 -8.27 -21.57 0.57
CA VAL A 247 -7.33 -22.62 0.19
C VAL A 247 -8.09 -23.75 -0.49
N LYS A 248 -7.62 -24.17 -1.66
CA LYS A 248 -8.10 -25.39 -2.32
C LYS A 248 -7.08 -26.49 -2.16
N THR A 249 -7.54 -27.70 -1.91
CA THR A 249 -6.68 -28.87 -1.70
C THR A 249 -7.13 -30.05 -2.55
N THR A 250 -6.20 -30.99 -2.75
CA THR A 250 -6.47 -32.37 -3.17
C THR A 250 -6.12 -33.28 -2.00
N GLU A 251 -7.00 -34.20 -1.65
CA GLU A 251 -6.90 -35.00 -0.42
C GLU A 251 -6.86 -36.50 -0.73
N GLU A 252 -5.73 -37.13 -0.41
CA GLU A 252 -5.48 -38.56 -0.57
C GLU A 252 -5.54 -39.25 0.79
N TYR A 253 -6.22 -40.39 0.88
CA TYR A 253 -6.30 -41.20 2.10
C TYR A 253 -6.79 -42.62 1.78
N LYS A 254 -6.66 -43.54 2.74
CA LYS A 254 -7.32 -44.87 2.71
C LYS A 254 -8.47 -44.84 3.71
N ALA A 255 -9.71 -45.15 3.32
CA ALA A 255 -10.82 -45.15 4.27
C ALA A 255 -10.63 -46.23 5.36
N SER A 256 -11.08 -45.94 6.58
CA SER A 256 -11.27 -46.98 7.59
C SER A 256 -12.46 -47.88 7.19
N PRO A 257 -12.47 -49.18 7.56
CA PRO A 257 -13.53 -50.12 7.15
C PRO A 257 -14.95 -49.65 7.45
N GLU A 258 -15.15 -48.99 8.59
CA GLU A 258 -16.44 -48.43 9.02
C GLU A 258 -16.94 -47.24 8.20
N PHE A 259 -16.08 -46.66 7.34
CA PHE A 259 -16.40 -45.49 6.50
C PHE A 259 -16.32 -45.77 5.00
N GLU A 260 -16.25 -47.03 4.55
CA GLU A 260 -16.16 -47.38 3.12
C GLU A 260 -17.31 -46.78 2.28
N ALA A 261 -18.51 -46.68 2.85
CA ALA A 261 -19.67 -46.08 2.18
C ALA A 261 -19.43 -44.60 1.77
N TYR A 262 -18.58 -43.87 2.52
CA TYR A 262 -18.27 -42.46 2.25
C TYR A 262 -17.34 -42.27 1.05
N LEU A 263 -16.70 -43.32 0.53
CA LEU A 263 -15.84 -43.24 -0.67
C LEU A 263 -16.62 -42.84 -1.92
N THR A 264 -17.94 -43.05 -1.94
CA THR A 264 -18.82 -42.60 -3.03
C THR A 264 -18.95 -41.08 -3.08
N VAL A 265 -18.88 -40.41 -1.93
CA VAL A 265 -18.99 -38.95 -1.80
C VAL A 265 -17.60 -38.31 -1.82
N PHE A 266 -16.63 -38.95 -1.16
CA PHE A 266 -15.28 -38.44 -0.97
C PHE A 266 -14.24 -39.44 -1.51
N PRO A 267 -14.10 -39.67 -2.82
CA PRO A 267 -13.08 -40.58 -3.32
C PRO A 267 -11.65 -40.10 -2.97
N PRO A 268 -10.63 -40.97 -2.89
CA PRO A 268 -9.24 -40.54 -2.75
C PRO A 268 -8.84 -39.60 -3.89
N GLY A 269 -8.16 -38.50 -3.57
CA GLY A 269 -7.87 -37.43 -4.51
C GLY A 269 -9.02 -36.44 -4.71
N PHE A 270 -10.06 -36.47 -3.86
CA PHE A 270 -11.13 -35.48 -3.95
C PHE A 270 -10.61 -34.07 -3.65
N LYS A 271 -11.29 -33.08 -4.22
CA LYS A 271 -10.98 -31.66 -4.02
C LYS A 271 -11.76 -31.11 -2.83
N ASN A 272 -11.06 -30.42 -1.95
CA ASN A 272 -11.66 -29.77 -0.79
C ASN A 272 -11.30 -28.27 -0.75
N GLU A 273 -11.99 -27.53 0.11
CA GLU A 273 -11.78 -26.10 0.28
C GLU A 273 -11.77 -25.76 1.78
N TYR A 274 -10.94 -24.77 2.13
CA TYR A 274 -10.81 -24.25 3.48
C TYR A 274 -10.80 -22.73 3.48
N LEU A 275 -11.39 -22.15 4.51
CA LEU A 275 -11.23 -20.76 4.87
C LEU A 275 -10.39 -20.69 6.14
N ILE A 276 -9.25 -20.01 6.10
CA ILE A 276 -8.31 -19.95 7.21
C ILE A 276 -8.06 -18.50 7.58
N LEU A 277 -8.38 -18.14 8.83
CA LEU A 277 -8.05 -16.84 9.39
C LEU A 277 -6.72 -16.92 10.13
N VAL A 278 -5.77 -16.10 9.71
CA VAL A 278 -4.45 -16.00 10.34
C VAL A 278 -4.30 -14.64 10.99
N ASP A 279 -3.92 -14.62 12.26
CA ASP A 279 -3.59 -13.43 13.04
C ASP A 279 -2.11 -13.46 13.46
N MET A 280 -1.33 -12.56 12.85
CA MET A 280 0.12 -12.45 13.07
C MET A 280 0.48 -11.88 14.46
N SER A 281 -0.50 -11.47 15.26
CA SER A 281 -0.28 -11.09 16.66
C SER A 281 -0.03 -12.30 17.57
N SER A 282 -0.50 -13.48 17.16
CA SER A 282 -0.37 -14.75 17.87
C SER A 282 0.87 -15.51 17.41
N PHE A 283 2.03 -15.29 18.04
CA PHE A 283 3.29 -15.91 17.55
C PHE A 283 3.33 -17.43 17.66
N ILE A 284 2.71 -18.00 18.68
CA ILE A 284 2.79 -19.44 18.96
C ILE A 284 1.91 -20.20 17.98
N ASN A 285 0.69 -19.71 17.76
CA ASN A 285 -0.25 -20.28 16.81
C ASN A 285 -0.98 -19.15 16.08
N PRO A 286 -0.47 -18.71 14.92
CA PRO A 286 -1.08 -17.61 14.17
C PRO A 286 -2.37 -18.03 13.47
N VAL A 287 -2.66 -19.33 13.35
CA VAL A 287 -3.91 -19.82 12.77
C VAL A 287 -5.01 -19.72 13.84
N LYS A 288 -5.89 -18.73 13.68
CA LYS A 288 -6.95 -18.39 14.62
C LYS A 288 -8.21 -19.22 14.39
N GLU A 289 -8.56 -19.42 13.13
CA GLU A 289 -9.77 -20.15 12.73
C GLU A 289 -9.54 -20.92 11.44
N VAL A 290 -10.12 -22.12 11.35
CA VAL A 290 -10.15 -22.94 10.14
C VAL A 290 -11.60 -23.39 9.94
N VAL A 291 -12.15 -23.13 8.77
CA VAL A 291 -13.49 -23.55 8.36
C VAL A 291 -13.36 -24.46 7.15
N SER A 292 -13.79 -25.71 7.29
CA SER A 292 -13.87 -26.67 6.20
C SER A 292 -15.14 -26.45 5.36
N LYS A 293 -15.05 -26.77 4.07
CA LYS A 293 -16.20 -26.78 3.16
C LYS A 293 -17.26 -27.76 3.61
N TYR A 294 -16.85 -28.99 3.89
CA TYR A 294 -17.73 -30.05 4.36
C TYR A 294 -17.71 -30.13 5.88
N PHE A 295 -18.87 -30.36 6.49
CA PHE A 295 -18.99 -30.58 7.93
C PHE A 295 -20.15 -31.53 8.21
N TYR A 296 -20.07 -32.23 9.34
CA TYR A 296 -21.12 -33.13 9.80
C TYR A 296 -22.03 -32.42 10.80
N SER A 297 -23.33 -32.38 10.54
CA SER A 297 -24.32 -31.74 11.42
C SER A 297 -25.69 -32.40 11.25
N ASN A 298 -26.39 -32.66 12.36
CA ASN A 298 -27.70 -33.32 12.36
C ASN A 298 -27.72 -34.66 11.61
N ASN A 299 -26.66 -35.46 11.79
CA ASN A 299 -26.46 -36.74 11.10
C ASN A 299 -26.35 -36.67 9.57
N GLU A 300 -26.09 -35.49 9.02
CA GLU A 300 -25.94 -35.27 7.59
C GLU A 300 -24.63 -34.55 7.29
N ILE A 301 -24.06 -34.87 6.12
CA ILE A 301 -22.97 -34.08 5.55
C ILE A 301 -23.58 -32.82 4.94
N ARG A 302 -23.05 -31.67 5.32
CA ARG A 302 -23.42 -30.37 4.76
C ARG A 302 -22.22 -29.70 4.13
N GLU A 303 -22.49 -28.84 3.15
CA GLU A 303 -21.51 -28.06 2.41
C GLU A 303 -21.70 -26.57 2.68
N ARG A 304 -20.60 -25.84 2.80
CA ARG A 304 -20.55 -24.36 2.83
C ARG A 304 -20.04 -23.83 1.50
N LYS A 305 -20.63 -22.73 1.03
CA LYS A 305 -20.10 -21.97 -0.12
C LYS A 305 -18.98 -21.04 0.34
N LEU A 306 -17.80 -21.62 0.63
CA LEU A 306 -16.68 -20.87 1.20
C LEU A 306 -16.17 -19.75 0.28
N LYS A 307 -16.23 -19.95 -1.04
CA LYS A 307 -15.85 -18.90 -2.00
C LYS A 307 -16.74 -17.66 -1.87
N ASP A 308 -18.05 -17.84 -1.81
CA ASP A 308 -19.03 -16.74 -1.63
C ASP A 308 -18.75 -16.01 -0.30
N THR A 309 -18.49 -16.76 0.78
CA THR A 309 -18.11 -16.18 2.08
C THR A 309 -16.81 -15.38 1.97
N PHE A 310 -15.77 -15.92 1.33
CA PHE A 310 -14.50 -15.23 1.12
C PHE A 310 -14.67 -13.93 0.33
N GLU A 311 -15.51 -13.94 -0.70
CA GLU A 311 -15.77 -12.77 -1.55
C GLU A 311 -16.44 -11.62 -0.79
N GLN A 312 -17.26 -11.90 0.23
CA GLN A 312 -17.92 -10.89 1.06
C GLN A 312 -16.95 -10.06 1.93
N TYR A 313 -15.76 -10.57 2.24
CA TYR A 313 -14.77 -9.82 3.02
C TYR A 313 -14.12 -8.72 2.19
N ASN A 314 -13.98 -7.53 2.77
CA ASN A 314 -13.20 -6.46 2.16
C ASN A 314 -11.70 -6.76 2.25
N ASP A 315 -10.99 -6.56 1.15
CA ASP A 315 -9.54 -6.63 1.11
C ASP A 315 -8.97 -5.22 1.26
N PHE A 316 -8.34 -4.95 2.40
CA PHE A 316 -7.71 -3.67 2.68
C PHE A 316 -6.30 -3.57 2.07
N GLY A 317 -5.76 -4.69 1.59
CA GLY A 317 -4.43 -4.75 1.00
C GLY A 317 -4.39 -4.10 -0.38
N ILE A 318 -3.43 -3.20 -0.59
CA ILE A 318 -3.20 -2.60 -1.92
C ILE A 318 -2.16 -3.36 -2.73
N ILE A 319 -1.26 -4.11 -2.08
CA ILE A 319 -0.20 -4.90 -2.72
C ILE A 319 -0.53 -6.39 -2.59
N GLY A 320 -0.50 -7.11 -3.71
CA GLY A 320 -0.68 -8.56 -3.77
C GLY A 320 0.52 -9.30 -3.16
N VAL A 321 0.34 -10.58 -2.87
CA VAL A 321 1.45 -11.46 -2.42
C VAL A 321 2.58 -11.57 -3.47
N ASP A 322 2.33 -11.18 -4.72
CA ASP A 322 3.30 -11.10 -5.81
C ASP A 322 4.17 -9.82 -5.78
N GLY A 323 3.80 -8.82 -4.97
CA GLY A 323 4.54 -7.56 -4.81
C GLY A 323 4.05 -6.43 -5.68
N PHE A 324 2.97 -6.65 -6.44
CA PHE A 324 2.39 -5.67 -7.34
C PHE A 324 1.07 -5.10 -6.80
N PRO A 325 0.62 -3.92 -7.28
CA PRO A 325 -0.72 -3.44 -6.98
C PRO A 325 -1.79 -4.51 -7.28
N LYS A 326 -2.81 -4.63 -6.43
CA LYS A 326 -3.98 -5.48 -6.69
C LYS A 326 -4.96 -4.85 -7.68
N LYS A 327 -4.92 -3.52 -7.83
CA LYS A 327 -5.81 -2.72 -8.68
C LYS A 327 -5.10 -1.45 -9.17
N ASP A 328 -5.63 -0.84 -10.22
CA ASP A 328 -5.20 0.50 -10.64
C ASP A 328 -5.49 1.51 -9.52
N LEU A 329 -4.58 2.48 -9.33
CA LEU A 329 -4.73 3.50 -8.32
C LEU A 329 -5.61 4.65 -8.79
N ASP A 330 -6.41 5.15 -7.85
CA ASP A 330 -7.27 6.31 -8.04
C ASP A 330 -6.67 7.54 -7.34
N LEU A 331 -6.86 8.73 -7.94
CA LEU A 331 -6.37 9.98 -7.38
C LEU A 331 -7.09 10.38 -6.10
N GLY A 332 -8.40 10.13 -6.00
CA GLY A 332 -9.15 10.32 -4.76
C GLY A 332 -8.61 9.46 -3.62
N TRP A 333 -8.34 8.17 -3.88
CA TRP A 333 -7.69 7.29 -2.91
C TRP A 333 -6.30 7.81 -2.50
N PHE A 334 -5.46 8.19 -3.47
CA PHE A 334 -4.11 8.69 -3.20
C PHE A 334 -4.14 9.94 -2.31
N LEU A 335 -5.02 10.90 -2.64
CA LEU A 335 -5.20 12.12 -1.85
C LEU A 335 -5.73 11.83 -0.44
N SER A 336 -6.63 10.85 -0.28
CA SER A 336 -7.12 10.47 1.05
C SER A 336 -5.97 9.96 1.94
N GLN A 337 -5.07 9.13 1.39
CA GLN A 337 -3.89 8.66 2.13
C GLN A 337 -2.91 9.79 2.43
N GLN A 338 -2.67 10.68 1.46
CA GLN A 338 -1.74 11.80 1.63
C GLN A 338 -2.22 12.77 2.71
N ILE A 339 -3.51 13.16 2.68
CA ILE A 339 -4.11 14.06 3.67
C ILE A 339 -4.04 13.42 5.05
N SER A 340 -4.39 12.14 5.21
CA SER A 340 -4.30 11.48 6.52
C SER A 340 -2.91 11.50 7.15
N ARG A 341 -1.85 11.35 6.35
CA ARG A 341 -0.47 11.49 6.83
C ARG A 341 -0.15 12.93 7.19
N ARG A 342 -0.52 13.88 6.34
CA ARG A 342 -0.30 15.31 6.61
C ARG A 342 -1.02 15.77 7.87
N ILE A 343 -2.22 15.28 8.15
CA ILE A 343 -2.91 15.52 9.43
C ILE A 343 -1.97 15.14 10.56
N LYS A 344 -1.40 13.94 10.52
CA LYS A 344 -0.48 13.47 11.56
C LYS A 344 0.77 14.36 11.66
N SER A 345 1.44 14.62 10.54
CA SER A 345 2.68 15.40 10.50
C SER A 345 2.52 16.81 11.07
N ILE A 346 1.40 17.49 10.81
CA ILE A 346 1.14 18.85 11.32
C ILE A 346 1.26 18.92 12.85
N PHE A 347 0.73 17.93 13.58
CA PHE A 347 0.79 17.92 15.05
C PHE A 347 2.11 17.35 15.60
N GLU A 348 2.91 16.66 14.78
CA GLU A 348 4.20 16.09 15.21
C GLU A 348 5.38 17.02 14.94
N GLU A 349 5.27 17.88 13.91
CA GLU A 349 6.29 18.81 13.46
C GLU A 349 6.14 20.21 14.07
N ASP A 350 4.92 20.72 14.24
CA ASP A 350 4.69 22.02 14.88
C ASP A 350 4.94 21.89 16.40
N ARG A 351 5.96 22.60 16.90
CA ARG A 351 6.39 22.53 18.31
C ARG A 351 5.27 22.88 19.28
N LYS A 352 4.38 23.82 18.94
CA LYS A 352 3.27 24.22 19.80
C LYS A 352 2.22 23.11 19.80
N LEU A 353 1.78 22.68 18.61
CA LEU A 353 0.77 21.62 18.50
C LEU A 353 1.22 20.31 19.14
N LYS A 354 2.49 19.95 19.00
CA LYS A 354 3.06 18.75 19.61
C LYS A 354 3.03 18.76 21.13
N ASN A 355 3.21 19.94 21.74
CA ASN A 355 3.19 20.10 23.19
C ASN A 355 1.76 20.08 23.74
N ASP A 356 0.78 20.53 22.94
CA ASP A 356 -0.61 20.69 23.36
C ASP A 356 -1.46 19.44 23.01
N PHE A 357 -1.08 18.70 21.97
CA PHE A 357 -1.86 17.61 21.39
C PHE A 357 -1.06 16.32 21.20
N LYS A 358 -1.76 15.19 21.31
CA LYS A 358 -1.23 13.87 20.98
C LYS A 358 -2.09 13.21 19.92
N VAL A 359 -1.49 12.89 18.78
CA VAL A 359 -2.15 12.15 17.69
C VAL A 359 -2.02 10.65 17.95
N ILE A 360 -3.15 9.98 18.15
CA ILE A 360 -3.22 8.52 18.31
C ILE A 360 -3.39 7.84 16.95
N SER A 361 -4.30 8.35 16.11
CA SER A 361 -4.55 7.82 14.76
C SER A 361 -5.10 8.88 13.81
N SER A 362 -4.92 8.64 12.51
CA SER A 362 -5.51 9.40 11.40
C SER A 362 -5.69 8.44 10.22
N GLN A 363 -6.90 8.37 9.68
CA GLN A 363 -7.29 7.50 8.57
C GLN A 363 -8.16 8.29 7.59
N GLY A 364 -8.04 7.95 6.31
CA GLY A 364 -8.66 8.69 5.22
C GLY A 364 -9.16 7.75 4.15
N GLU A 365 -10.40 7.90 3.78
CA GLU A 365 -11.04 7.12 2.72
C GLU A 365 -11.94 8.03 1.87
N ILE A 366 -12.26 7.60 0.65
CA ILE A 366 -13.25 8.26 -0.20
C ILE A 366 -14.36 7.27 -0.52
N ARG A 367 -15.61 7.65 -0.25
CA ARG A 367 -16.82 6.85 -0.52
C ARG A 367 -17.90 7.76 -1.06
N ASP A 368 -18.55 7.37 -2.16
CA ASP A 368 -19.61 8.15 -2.81
C ASP A 368 -19.22 9.61 -3.09
N LYS A 369 -17.94 9.81 -3.46
CA LYS A 369 -17.31 11.12 -3.70
C LYS A 369 -17.22 12.00 -2.44
N ILE A 370 -17.35 11.46 -1.24
CA ILE A 370 -17.12 12.17 0.02
C ILE A 370 -15.82 11.66 0.63
N PHE A 371 -14.93 12.56 1.00
CA PHE A 371 -13.74 12.20 1.79
C PHE A 371 -14.11 12.06 3.26
N TRP A 372 -13.67 10.99 3.90
CA TRP A 372 -13.89 10.72 5.31
C TRP A 372 -12.54 10.68 6.01
N PHE A 373 -12.31 11.66 6.90
CA PHE A 373 -11.10 11.72 7.72
C PHE A 373 -11.46 11.43 9.17
N LYS A 374 -11.07 10.24 9.61
CA LYS A 374 -11.25 9.74 10.96
C LYS A 374 -9.94 9.88 11.72
N PHE A 375 -9.95 10.65 12.80
CA PHE A 375 -8.76 10.87 13.61
C PHE A 375 -9.05 10.76 15.10
N ASN A 376 -8.00 10.50 15.86
CA ASN A 376 -8.04 10.46 17.31
C ASN A 376 -6.90 11.35 17.80
N ILE A 377 -7.26 12.57 18.21
CA ILE A 377 -6.31 13.58 18.70
C ILE A 377 -6.82 14.02 20.06
N THR A 378 -6.03 13.76 21.11
CA THR A 378 -6.31 14.17 22.49
C THR A 378 -5.58 15.46 22.82
N SER A 379 -6.23 16.36 23.55
CA SER A 379 -5.57 17.51 24.16
C SER A 379 -4.94 17.14 25.49
N ASN A 380 -3.83 17.78 25.83
CA ASN A 380 -3.22 17.69 27.17
C ASN A 380 -3.93 18.58 28.21
N HIS A 381 -4.76 19.53 27.77
CA HIS A 381 -5.38 20.56 28.62
C HIS A 381 -6.91 20.47 28.72
N ASN A 382 -7.56 19.57 27.97
CA ASN A 382 -9.03 19.35 27.96
C ASN A 382 -9.86 20.65 27.82
N GLN A 383 -9.48 21.57 26.92
CA GLN A 383 -10.20 22.84 26.72
C GLN A 383 -11.03 22.85 25.43
N VAL A 384 -12.19 23.51 25.42
CA VAL A 384 -13.03 23.67 24.20
C VAL A 384 -12.26 24.37 23.06
N ALA A 385 -11.36 25.30 23.40
CA ALA A 385 -10.50 25.99 22.44
C ALA A 385 -9.60 25.05 21.63
N ASP A 386 -9.28 23.88 22.18
CA ASP A 386 -8.42 22.88 21.55
C ASP A 386 -9.10 22.25 20.32
N LYS A 387 -10.42 22.01 20.40
CA LYS A 387 -11.19 21.48 19.28
C LYS A 387 -11.16 22.42 18.09
N LYS A 388 -11.29 23.72 18.37
CA LYS A 388 -11.21 24.78 17.36
C LYS A 388 -9.90 24.75 16.60
N ILE A 389 -8.80 24.62 17.32
CA ILE A 389 -7.45 24.55 16.74
C ILE A 389 -7.30 23.28 15.91
N ILE A 390 -7.69 22.11 16.45
CA ILE A 390 -7.56 20.82 15.77
C ILE A 390 -8.31 20.83 14.43
N PHE A 391 -9.61 21.11 14.45
CA PHE A 391 -10.43 21.08 13.25
C PHE A 391 -10.01 22.17 12.25
N SER A 392 -9.72 23.40 12.70
CA SER A 392 -9.30 24.47 11.80
C SER A 392 -8.02 24.13 11.03
N ARG A 393 -7.01 23.54 11.70
CA ARG A 393 -5.76 23.13 11.05
C ARG A 393 -5.98 22.01 10.03
N ILE A 394 -6.76 21.00 10.40
CA ILE A 394 -7.05 19.84 9.53
C ILE A 394 -7.85 20.27 8.31
N ILE A 395 -8.92 21.06 8.50
CA ILE A 395 -9.79 21.53 7.42
C ILE A 395 -8.99 22.41 6.43
N LYS A 396 -8.19 23.36 6.94
CA LYS A 396 -7.38 24.24 6.09
C LYS A 396 -6.40 23.43 5.23
N MET A 397 -5.63 22.53 5.84
CA MET A 397 -4.70 21.69 5.07
C MET A 397 -5.41 20.80 4.05
N THR A 398 -6.55 20.21 4.43
CA THR A 398 -7.34 19.37 3.52
C THR A 398 -7.80 20.17 2.30
N ALA A 399 -8.32 21.38 2.52
CA ALA A 399 -8.74 22.28 1.45
C ALA A 399 -7.57 22.69 0.55
N ASP A 400 -6.41 23.03 1.14
CA ASP A 400 -5.21 23.38 0.40
C ASP A 400 -4.71 22.23 -0.48
N VAL A 401 -4.69 21.00 0.04
CA VAL A 401 -4.28 19.82 -0.74
C VAL A 401 -5.24 19.58 -1.90
N LEU A 402 -6.55 19.52 -1.67
CA LEU A 402 -7.52 19.27 -2.74
C LEU A 402 -7.47 20.36 -3.82
N HIS A 403 -7.30 21.62 -3.41
CA HIS A 403 -7.12 22.75 -4.33
C HIS A 403 -5.83 22.67 -5.14
N LEU A 404 -4.70 22.34 -4.51
CA LEU A 404 -3.39 22.25 -5.18
C LEU A 404 -3.29 21.15 -6.24
N TYR A 405 -4.13 20.12 -6.11
CA TYR A 405 -4.30 19.06 -7.10
C TYR A 405 -5.41 19.33 -8.11
N ALA A 406 -6.17 20.43 -7.94
CA ALA A 406 -7.39 20.72 -8.71
C ALA A 406 -8.31 19.49 -8.79
N PHE A 407 -8.47 18.79 -7.67
CA PHE A 407 -9.23 17.54 -7.63
C PHE A 407 -10.72 17.86 -7.57
N GLU A 408 -11.43 17.69 -8.69
CA GLU A 408 -12.83 18.11 -8.80
C GLU A 408 -13.83 17.00 -8.45
N GLU A 409 -13.41 15.73 -8.42
CA GLU A 409 -14.27 14.54 -8.33
C GLU A 409 -14.75 14.21 -6.88
N TYR A 410 -15.09 15.24 -6.10
CA TYR A 410 -15.65 15.10 -4.76
C TYR A 410 -16.85 16.02 -4.52
N LYS A 411 -17.71 15.66 -3.58
CA LYS A 411 -18.92 16.39 -3.16
C LYS A 411 -18.72 17.14 -1.84
N GLY A 412 -17.88 16.60 -0.96
CA GLY A 412 -17.63 17.18 0.35
C GLY A 412 -16.63 16.36 1.16
N VAL A 413 -16.39 16.80 2.39
CA VAL A 413 -15.45 16.19 3.31
C VAL A 413 -16.07 16.10 4.70
N GLU A 414 -15.96 14.94 5.32
CA GLU A 414 -16.39 14.66 6.68
C GLU A 414 -15.18 14.42 7.59
N PHE A 415 -15.12 15.18 8.68
CA PHE A 415 -14.07 15.12 9.69
C PHE A 415 -14.63 14.57 10.99
N ILE A 416 -14.07 13.46 11.49
CA ILE A 416 -14.59 12.72 12.65
C ILE A 416 -13.48 12.58 13.69
N ASN A 417 -13.68 13.15 14.89
CA ASN A 417 -12.77 12.97 16.04
C ASN A 417 -13.33 11.96 17.05
N PHE A 418 -12.62 10.85 17.29
CA PHE A 418 -13.09 9.75 18.14
C PHE A 418 -12.95 9.97 19.65
N THR A 419 -12.21 10.98 20.11
CA THR A 419 -11.88 11.14 21.54
C THR A 419 -13.06 11.54 22.41
N GLU A 420 -14.09 12.19 21.85
CA GLU A 420 -15.16 12.82 22.63
C GLU A 420 -16.48 12.83 21.84
N ASN A 421 -17.32 11.82 22.05
CA ASN A 421 -18.67 11.68 21.45
C ASN A 421 -18.74 11.76 19.91
N GLU A 422 -17.68 11.31 19.22
CA GLU A 422 -17.61 11.30 17.75
C GLU A 422 -18.05 12.61 17.10
N LYS A 423 -17.48 13.75 17.49
CA LYS A 423 -17.84 15.01 16.84
C LYS A 423 -17.54 14.92 15.33
N LYS A 424 -18.56 15.17 14.51
CA LYS A 424 -18.50 15.14 13.04
C LYS A 424 -18.69 16.55 12.50
N ILE A 425 -17.83 16.96 11.58
CA ILE A 425 -18.01 18.19 10.80
C ILE A 425 -18.05 17.77 9.34
N TYR A 426 -19.16 18.08 8.67
CA TYR A 426 -19.29 17.94 7.23
C TYR A 426 -19.14 19.31 6.58
N LEU A 427 -18.34 19.39 5.52
CA LEU A 427 -18.25 20.55 4.66
C LEU A 427 -18.52 20.12 3.21
N SER A 428 -19.43 20.86 2.56
CA SER A 428 -19.56 20.80 1.11
C SER A 428 -18.26 21.23 0.44
N LYS A 429 -18.08 20.87 -0.84
CA LYS A 429 -16.94 21.35 -1.64
C LYS A 429 -16.84 22.88 -1.64
N GLU A 430 -17.98 23.56 -1.77
CA GLU A 430 -18.08 25.01 -1.78
C GLU A 430 -17.69 25.62 -0.43
N ASP A 431 -18.20 25.07 0.68
CA ASP A 431 -17.86 25.57 2.01
C ASP A 431 -16.40 25.28 2.38
N LEU A 432 -15.84 24.17 1.93
CA LEU A 432 -14.42 23.87 2.10
C LEU A 432 -13.54 24.91 1.39
N GLU A 433 -13.91 25.32 0.18
CA GLU A 433 -13.20 26.38 -0.57
C GLU A 433 -13.37 27.75 0.09
N ARG A 434 -14.56 28.07 0.61
CA ARG A 434 -14.80 29.29 1.39
C ARG A 434 -13.96 29.31 2.67
N PHE A 435 -13.81 28.15 3.34
CA PHE A 435 -12.94 28.01 4.50
C PHE A 435 -11.47 28.24 4.12
N ARG A 436 -11.04 27.71 2.96
CA ARG A 436 -9.69 27.94 2.42
C ARG A 436 -9.42 29.41 2.15
N LYS A 437 -10.43 30.19 1.75
CA LYS A 437 -10.34 31.64 1.52
C LYS A 437 -10.57 32.49 2.79
N ASP A 438 -10.74 31.84 3.94
CA ASP A 438 -11.03 32.49 5.23
C ASP A 438 -12.35 33.30 5.23
N GLU A 439 -13.30 32.93 4.36
CA GLU A 439 -14.63 33.55 4.24
C GLU A 439 -15.63 33.01 5.28
N ILE A 440 -15.39 31.79 5.79
CA ILE A 440 -16.15 31.20 6.90
C ILE A 440 -15.20 30.86 8.05
N LYS A 441 -15.69 31.06 9.28
CA LYS A 441 -14.95 30.72 10.50
C LYS A 441 -15.33 29.31 10.96
N ILE A 442 -14.47 28.71 11.78
CA ILE A 442 -14.70 27.38 12.36
C ILE A 442 -15.73 27.40 13.50
N ASP A 443 -15.94 28.54 14.16
CA ASP A 443 -16.89 28.68 15.27
C ASP A 443 -18.33 28.25 14.95
N PRO A 444 -18.95 28.68 13.82
CA PRO A 444 -20.31 28.23 13.46
C PRO A 444 -20.41 26.75 13.04
N LEU A 445 -19.28 26.06 12.86
CA LEU A 445 -19.22 24.66 12.44
C LEU A 445 -19.00 23.71 13.63
N LEU A 446 -18.69 24.25 14.82
CA LEU A 446 -18.47 23.53 16.06
C LEU A 446 -19.66 23.70 17.00
#